data_AF-A0A2C9KJX5-F1
#
_entry.id   AF-A0A2C9KJX5-F1
#
_cell.length_a   1.000
_cell.length_b   1.000
_cell.length_c   1.000
_cell.angle_alpha   90.00
_cell.angle_beta   90.00
_cell.angle_gamma   90.00
#
_symmetry.space_group_name_H-M   'P 1'
#
loop_
_entity.id
_entity.type
_entity.pdbx_description
1 polymer ?
#
loop_
_entity_poly.entity_id
_entity_poly.type
_entity_poly.pdbx_seq_one_letter_code
_entity_poly.pdbx_strand_id
1 'polypeptide(L)'
;MKQYETEIGNYEERAIKTLNLTYDKYPEKTYDLLTNKFKTWRASSCLMLAMKNNLGNFLTQAPCQMYSKEVWRYGQIPEKNLTNKNIKQNLRSMNVFHDRSC
;
A
#
# COMPACT_ATOMS: atom_id res chain seq x y z
N MET A 1 -21.23 -26.55 -0.68
CA MET A 1 -20.44 -25.32 -0.93
C MET A 1 -20.71 -24.25 0.15
N LYS A 2 -20.45 -24.49 1.45
CA LYS A 2 -20.94 -23.55 2.51
C LYS A 2 -20.00 -23.28 3.70
N GLN A 3 -18.81 -23.89 3.76
CA GLN A 3 -17.93 -23.77 4.93
C GLN A 3 -16.70 -22.89 4.66
N TYR A 4 -16.17 -22.91 3.43
CA TYR A 4 -14.99 -22.14 3.05
C TYR A 4 -15.25 -20.63 2.91
N GLU A 5 -16.44 -20.22 2.47
CA GLU A 5 -16.80 -18.80 2.31
C GLU A 5 -16.89 -18.09 3.67
N THR A 6 -17.42 -18.80 4.67
CA THR A 6 -17.56 -18.31 6.04
C THR A 6 -16.20 -18.13 6.72
N GLU A 7 -15.23 -19.01 6.46
CA GLU A 7 -13.87 -18.88 6.99
C GLU A 7 -13.07 -17.76 6.32
N ILE A 8 -13.23 -17.56 5.00
CA ILE A 8 -12.56 -16.48 4.26
C ILE A 8 -13.01 -15.11 4.77
N GLY A 9 -14.32 -14.92 4.98
CA GLY A 9 -14.85 -13.69 5.58
C GLY A 9 -14.22 -13.38 6.94
N ASN A 10 -13.96 -14.41 7.75
CA ASN A 10 -13.30 -14.25 9.05
C ASN A 10 -11.84 -13.80 8.93
N TYR A 11 -11.10 -14.22 7.90
CA TYR A 11 -9.69 -13.80 7.75
C TYR A 11 -9.54 -12.40 7.16
N GLU A 12 -10.36 -12.03 6.17
CA GLU A 12 -10.34 -10.68 5.61
C GLU A 12 -10.74 -9.66 6.68
N GLU A 13 -11.80 -9.91 7.44
CA GLU A 13 -12.23 -9.01 8.52
C GLU A 13 -11.16 -8.87 9.61
N ARG A 14 -10.52 -9.97 10.00
CA ARG A 14 -9.40 -9.93 10.96
C ARG A 14 -8.21 -9.13 10.41
N ALA A 15 -7.90 -9.27 9.12
CA ALA A 15 -6.84 -8.51 8.48
C ALA A 15 -7.16 -7.01 8.46
N ILE A 16 -8.39 -6.63 8.09
CA ILE A 16 -8.88 -5.25 8.12
C ILE A 16 -8.80 -4.66 9.53
N LYS A 17 -9.32 -5.39 10.53
CA LYS A 17 -9.30 -4.94 11.92
C LYS A 17 -7.87 -4.72 12.40
N THR A 18 -6.96 -5.65 12.10
CA THR A 18 -5.55 -5.55 12.49
C THR A 18 -4.86 -4.38 11.79
N LEU A 19 -5.15 -4.17 10.51
CA LEU A 19 -4.61 -3.08 9.72
C LEU A 19 -5.01 -1.72 10.30
N ASN A 20 -6.30 -1.51 10.55
CA ASN A 20 -6.81 -0.25 11.08
C ASN A 20 -6.26 0.01 12.50
N LEU A 21 -6.25 -1.00 13.38
CA LEU A 21 -5.64 -0.87 14.71
C LEU A 21 -4.15 -0.51 14.66
N THR A 22 -3.43 -1.02 13.66
CA THR A 22 -2.00 -0.70 13.47
C THR A 22 -1.84 0.71 12.93
N TYR A 23 -2.69 1.14 11.98
CA TYR A 23 -2.68 2.48 11.43
C TYR A 23 -2.99 3.56 12.47
N ASP A 24 -3.96 3.33 13.34
CA ASP A 24 -4.31 4.27 14.41
C ASP A 24 -3.14 4.50 15.38
N LYS A 25 -2.32 3.46 15.62
CA LYS A 25 -1.17 3.54 16.54
C LYS A 25 0.12 4.01 15.85
N TYR A 26 0.36 3.57 14.62
CA TYR A 26 1.64 3.72 13.92
C TYR A 26 1.45 3.94 12.42
N PRO A 27 0.89 5.09 11.99
CA PRO A 27 0.47 5.30 10.61
C PRO A 27 1.61 5.16 9.59
N GLU A 28 2.80 5.68 9.90
CA GLU A 28 3.97 5.57 9.01
C GLU A 28 4.46 4.13 8.86
N LYS A 29 4.48 3.34 9.95
CA LYS A 29 4.93 1.94 9.93
C LYS A 29 3.92 1.02 9.24
N THR A 30 2.65 1.42 9.17
CA THR A 30 1.63 0.66 8.46
C THR A 30 1.92 0.58 6.97
N TYR A 31 2.50 1.63 6.37
CA TYR A 31 2.88 1.61 4.95
C TYR A 31 4.02 0.63 4.68
N ASP A 32 5.01 0.59 5.59
CA ASP A 32 6.06 -0.44 5.54
C ASP A 32 5.43 -1.83 5.57
N LEU A 33 4.48 -2.09 6.48
CA LEU A 33 3.82 -3.39 6.58
C LEU A 33 3.04 -3.76 5.31
N LEU A 34 2.32 -2.80 4.71
CA LEU A 34 1.53 -3.00 3.50
C LEU A 34 2.37 -3.32 2.27
N THR A 35 3.58 -2.76 2.20
CA THR A 35 4.48 -2.85 1.04
C THR A 35 5.60 -3.87 1.21
N ASN A 36 5.90 -4.28 2.45
CA ASN A 36 6.95 -5.24 2.73
C ASN A 36 6.70 -6.58 2.04
N LYS A 37 7.75 -7.12 1.42
CA LYS A 37 7.70 -8.38 0.69
C LYS A 37 8.12 -9.52 1.59
N PHE A 38 7.22 -10.49 1.78
CA PHE A 38 7.50 -11.64 2.64
C PHE A 38 7.97 -12.84 1.81
N LYS A 39 9.14 -13.41 2.16
CA LYS A 39 9.71 -14.58 1.46
C LYS A 39 8.76 -15.79 1.52
N THR A 40 8.10 -15.98 2.67
CA THR A 40 7.10 -17.02 2.89
C THR A 40 5.88 -16.90 1.97
N TRP A 41 5.62 -15.70 1.42
CA TRP A 41 4.54 -15.42 0.49
C TRP A 41 5.04 -15.22 -0.95
N ARG A 42 6.14 -15.91 -1.30
CA ARG A 42 6.80 -15.81 -2.62
C ARG A 42 7.15 -14.36 -2.99
N ALA A 43 7.68 -13.61 -2.02
CA ALA A 43 8.04 -12.20 -2.16
C ALA A 43 6.85 -11.28 -2.53
N SER A 44 5.62 -11.66 -2.17
CA SER A 44 4.45 -10.78 -2.30
C SER A 44 4.28 -9.91 -1.07
N SER A 45 3.81 -8.67 -1.26
CA SER A 45 3.37 -7.79 -0.17
C SER A 45 1.88 -7.97 0.12
N CYS A 46 1.41 -7.42 1.25
CA CYS A 46 0.00 -7.43 1.62
C CYS A 46 -0.87 -6.79 0.53
N LEU A 47 -0.45 -5.64 -0.02
CA LEU A 47 -1.16 -4.98 -1.11
C LEU A 47 -1.20 -5.83 -2.38
N MET A 48 -0.08 -6.47 -2.76
CA MET A 48 -0.05 -7.35 -3.93
C MET A 48 -0.98 -8.55 -3.77
N LEU A 49 -1.04 -9.15 -2.58
CA LEU A 49 -1.93 -10.27 -2.31
C LEU A 49 -3.40 -9.82 -2.34
N ALA A 50 -3.74 -8.68 -1.74
CA ALA A 50 -5.09 -8.14 -1.75
C ALA A 50 -5.56 -7.82 -3.18
N MET A 51 -4.71 -7.22 -4.01
CA MET A 51 -5.01 -6.95 -5.43
C MET A 51 -5.20 -8.25 -6.22
N LYS A 52 -4.29 -9.23 -6.08
CA LYS A 52 -4.37 -10.51 -6.80
C LYS A 52 -5.64 -11.32 -6.48
N ASN A 53 -6.15 -11.19 -5.26
CA ASN A 53 -7.34 -11.92 -4.80
C ASN A 53 -8.61 -11.06 -4.83
N ASN A 54 -8.57 -9.86 -5.43
CA ASN A 54 -9.71 -8.94 -5.52
C ASN A 54 -10.36 -8.61 -4.15
N LEU A 55 -9.56 -8.43 -3.10
CA LEU A 55 -10.02 -8.10 -1.75
C LEU A 55 -10.41 -6.61 -1.66
N GLY A 56 -11.54 -6.27 -2.28
CA GLY A 56 -12.02 -4.89 -2.38
C GLY A 56 -12.27 -4.23 -1.02
N ASN A 57 -12.79 -4.97 -0.04
CA ASN A 57 -13.03 -4.43 1.30
C ASN A 57 -11.73 -4.08 2.01
N PHE A 58 -10.69 -4.89 1.85
CA PHE A 58 -9.35 -4.57 2.37
C PHE A 58 -8.72 -3.35 1.66
N LEU A 59 -8.85 -3.25 0.34
CA LEU A 59 -8.25 -2.18 -0.44
C LEU A 59 -8.93 -0.82 -0.24
N THR A 60 -10.19 -0.80 0.15
CA THR A 60 -10.93 0.44 0.44
C THR A 60 -10.65 1.01 1.83
N GLN A 61 -9.86 0.34 2.67
CA GLN A 61 -9.51 0.86 4.00
C GLN A 61 -8.66 2.13 3.91
N ALA A 62 -8.85 3.04 4.87
CA ALA A 62 -8.15 4.33 4.95
C ALA A 62 -6.62 4.22 4.77
N PRO A 63 -5.88 3.31 5.44
CA PRO A 63 -4.44 3.15 5.22
C PRO A 63 -4.07 2.83 3.76
N CYS A 64 -4.87 2.03 3.05
CA CYS A 64 -4.62 1.70 1.64
C CYS A 64 -4.88 2.90 0.72
N GLN A 65 -5.95 3.66 0.99
CA GLN A 65 -6.28 4.89 0.23
C GLN A 65 -5.22 5.97 0.45
N MET A 66 -4.81 6.18 1.70
CA MET A 66 -3.79 7.18 2.05
C MET A 66 -2.43 6.79 1.46
N TYR A 67 -2.05 5.52 1.53
CA TYR A 67 -0.87 5.02 0.83
C TYR A 67 -0.92 5.30 -0.68
N SER A 68 -2.06 5.02 -1.33
CA SER A 68 -2.24 5.26 -2.76
C SER A 68 -2.13 6.75 -3.12
N LYS A 69 -2.69 7.61 -2.28
CA LYS A 69 -2.57 9.07 -2.42
C LYS A 69 -1.13 9.54 -2.30
N GLU A 70 -0.37 9.02 -1.35
CA GLU A 70 1.05 9.37 -1.16
C GLU A 70 1.90 8.92 -2.35
N VAL A 71 1.70 7.69 -2.84
CA VAL A 71 2.36 7.18 -4.05
C VAL A 71 2.04 8.05 -5.27
N TRP A 72 0.76 8.43 -5.44
CA TRP A 72 0.34 9.30 -6.54
C TRP A 72 1.00 10.68 -6.45
N ARG A 73 1.09 11.24 -5.24
CA ARG A 73 1.63 12.59 -5.01
C ARG A 73 3.13 12.69 -5.23
N TYR A 74 3.89 11.70 -4.76
CA TYR A 74 5.36 11.79 -4.76
C TYR A 74 6.02 10.92 -5.83
N GLY A 75 5.25 10.10 -6.55
CA GLY A 75 5.79 9.16 -7.54
C GLY A 75 6.74 8.12 -6.93
N GLN A 76 6.81 8.03 -5.60
CA GLN A 76 7.67 7.15 -4.84
C GLN A 76 6.88 6.58 -3.65
N ILE A 77 7.24 5.37 -3.25
CA ILE A 77 6.80 4.77 -1.99
C ILE A 77 7.36 5.67 -0.87
N PRO A 78 6.59 6.04 0.16
CA PRO A 78 7.14 6.72 1.33
C PRO A 78 8.19 5.82 1.98
N GLU A 79 9.44 5.94 1.54
CA GLU A 79 10.56 5.19 2.08
C GLU A 79 10.92 5.74 3.45
N LYS A 80 11.05 4.81 4.40
CA LYS A 80 11.80 4.90 5.65
C LYS A 80 12.76 6.09 5.66
N ASN A 81 12.54 7.02 6.61
CA ASN A 81 13.47 8.08 6.99
C ASN A 81 14.93 7.78 6.59
N LEU A 82 15.34 8.26 5.40
CA LEU A 82 16.74 8.33 5.01
C LEU A 82 17.36 9.45 5.83
N THR A 83 17.76 9.11 7.06
CA THR A 83 18.83 9.83 7.72
C THR A 83 20.11 9.61 6.90
N ASN A 84 20.33 10.48 5.91
CA ASN A 84 21.61 11.08 5.52
C ASN A 84 21.64 11.45 4.02
N LYS A 85 21.81 12.76 3.78
CA LYS A 85 22.67 13.35 2.75
C LYS A 85 22.77 12.58 1.43
N ASN A 86 21.87 12.86 0.47
CA ASN A 86 22.16 13.00 -0.97
C ASN A 86 20.89 13.13 -1.84
N ILE A 87 19.93 13.98 -1.47
CA ILE A 87 18.90 14.41 -2.43
C ILE A 87 19.40 15.66 -3.16
N LYS A 88 20.37 15.45 -4.05
CA LYS A 88 20.52 16.25 -5.26
C LYS A 88 20.57 15.28 -6.42
N GLN A 89 19.76 15.57 -7.44
CA GLN A 89 19.67 14.89 -8.74
C GLN A 89 18.70 13.70 -8.82
N ASN A 90 17.40 13.99 -8.91
CA ASN A 90 16.62 13.57 -10.09
C ASN A 90 15.22 14.24 -10.13
N LEU A 91 15.22 15.57 -10.23
CA LEU A 91 14.02 16.39 -10.45
C LEU A 91 14.04 17.08 -11.83
N ARG A 92 14.63 16.45 -12.85
CA ARG A 92 14.80 17.07 -14.19
C ARG A 92 14.40 16.24 -15.41
N SER A 93 13.69 15.13 -15.25
CA SER A 93 13.27 14.37 -16.44
C SER A 93 11.98 13.61 -16.19
N MET A 94 10.86 14.35 -16.10
CA MET A 94 9.54 13.89 -16.57
C MET A 94 8.42 14.95 -16.47
N ASN A 95 8.73 16.25 -16.48
CA ASN A 95 7.76 17.27 -16.88
C ASN A 95 7.78 17.41 -18.40
N VAL A 96 7.07 16.52 -19.09
CA VAL A 96 6.51 16.81 -20.42
C VAL A 96 5.07 16.31 -20.42
N PHE A 97 4.22 16.90 -19.58
CA PHE A 97 2.81 17.01 -19.93
C PHE A 97 2.74 18.09 -21.01
N HIS A 98 2.74 17.66 -22.27
CA HIS A 98 2.29 18.54 -23.34
C HIS A 98 0.78 18.69 -23.20
N ASP A 99 0.40 19.89 -22.79
CA ASP A 99 -0.84 20.53 -23.22
C ASP A 99 -1.10 20.22 -24.70
N ARG A 100 -2.17 19.51 -24.98
CA ARG A 100 -2.89 19.62 -26.25
C ARG A 100 -4.36 19.81 -25.96
N SER A 101 -4.65 21.04 -25.54
CA SER A 101 -5.88 21.71 -25.92
C SER A 101 -5.79 22.05 -27.41
N CYS A 102 -6.63 21.41 -28.23
CA CYS A 102 -7.21 21.87 -29.50
C CYS A 102 -8.28 20.85 -29.89
#